data_AF-A0AAN8KLZ0-F1
#
_entry.id   AF-A0AAN8KLZ0-F1
#
_cell.length_a   1.000
_cell.length_b   1.000
_cell.length_c   1.000
_cell.angle_alpha   90.00
_cell.angle_beta   90.00
_cell.angle_gamma   90.00
#
_symmetry.space_group_name_H-M   'P 1'
#
loop_
_entity.id
_entity.type
_entity.pdbx_description
1 polymer ?
#
loop_
_entity_poly.entity_id
_entity_poly.type
_entity_poly.pdbx_seq_one_letter_code
_entity_poly.pdbx_strand_id
1 'polypeptide(L)'
;MAASGRVQPLSLLMSVSFCLCTVQGLKASSNNGNGNGLGNQPANPPAPVNIIGAPGPVNNVPVAAVAAMTQPRRATGWKLAEEQACRDDLTRLCPKHTWSNNLAVLECLQDRKQETEIAVDCNHLLWNYKLNLTTDPKFESVAMEICKSTITEIKECSEEERGKGYLVSCLVGHRGNITEYQCHQYITKMASIIFSDYRLICGFMDTCRDDINTLRCGSINIGDKDIHSQGEVIACLEKALVREAEQQHLAHPIREECKKSIMRVAELSSDDFHLDRYLYFSCREDRERFCENTQAGEGKVYKCLFNHKFEEAMSEKCRDALTTRQKLIYQDYKVSYSLTKACKADLRKYRCNLDTNMPRAREARLSYLLLCLESAVHRGRTVSGDCQGEMLEYRRMLMEDFSLSPEIVLHCRGEIETHCSGLHRKGRTLHCLMKGGRGDKGNTVDGLCQSALQTLIQSADPGADYRIDRALNEACESVIQTACKHIRNGDPMILSCLMEHLYTEKMVEDCEHRLLELQYFISRDWK
;
A
#
# COMPACT_ATOMS: atom_id res chain seq x y z
N MET A 1 -51.99 21.91 30.18
CA MET A 1 -52.57 22.92 29.26
C MET A 1 -51.99 22.64 27.88
N ALA A 2 -52.88 22.45 26.92
CA ALA A 2 -52.61 21.94 25.58
C ALA A 2 -52.02 23.01 24.64
N ALA A 3 -51.18 22.59 23.70
CA ALA A 3 -51.14 23.10 22.33
C ALA A 3 -50.25 22.21 21.45
N SER A 4 -50.88 21.23 20.80
CA SER A 4 -50.31 20.50 19.66
C SER A 4 -50.47 21.33 18.39
N GLY A 5 -49.37 21.68 17.73
CA GLY A 5 -49.35 22.31 16.41
C GLY A 5 -49.14 21.27 15.31
N ARG A 6 -50.20 20.98 14.55
CA ARG A 6 -50.21 20.21 13.29
C ARG A 6 -49.62 21.09 12.17
N VAL A 7 -48.68 20.56 11.38
CA VAL A 7 -48.26 21.17 10.10
C VAL A 7 -48.62 20.22 8.97
N GLN A 8 -49.36 20.73 7.97
CA GLN A 8 -49.78 20.04 6.75
C GLN A 8 -48.63 19.86 5.76
N PRO A 9 -48.63 18.79 4.93
CA PRO A 9 -47.70 18.65 3.82
C PRO A 9 -48.26 19.36 2.57
N LEU A 10 -47.47 20.25 1.98
CA LEU A 10 -47.76 20.86 0.68
C LEU A 10 -46.99 20.10 -0.40
N SER A 11 -47.75 19.43 -1.26
CA SER A 11 -47.31 18.77 -2.49
C SER A 11 -46.84 19.82 -3.51
N LEU A 12 -45.61 19.70 -4.00
CA LEU A 12 -45.14 20.47 -5.17
C LEU A 12 -44.63 19.52 -6.24
N LEU A 13 -45.24 19.68 -7.41
CA LEU A 13 -45.14 18.87 -8.61
C LEU A 13 -43.80 19.04 -9.33
N MET A 14 -43.40 17.94 -9.96
CA MET A 14 -42.31 17.74 -10.91
C MET A 14 -42.18 18.81 -11.99
N SER A 15 -40.94 19.19 -12.29
CA SER A 15 -40.53 19.62 -13.64
C SER A 15 -39.12 19.11 -13.95
N VAL A 16 -39.07 18.08 -14.78
CA VAL A 16 -37.85 17.52 -15.39
C VAL A 16 -37.53 18.37 -16.61
N SER A 17 -36.42 19.10 -16.59
CA SER A 17 -35.89 19.78 -17.79
C SER A 17 -34.74 18.97 -18.37
N PHE A 18 -35.05 18.24 -19.45
CA PHE A 18 -34.09 17.74 -20.43
C PHE A 18 -33.40 18.93 -21.11
N CYS A 19 -32.06 19.00 -21.04
CA CYS A 19 -31.28 19.93 -21.84
C CYS A 19 -30.56 19.14 -22.94
N LEU A 20 -31.13 19.16 -24.14
CA LEU A 20 -30.50 18.78 -25.40
C LEU A 20 -29.76 20.01 -25.94
N CYS A 21 -28.43 19.95 -25.97
CA CYS A 21 -27.62 20.90 -26.73
C CYS A 21 -27.03 20.20 -27.95
N THR A 22 -27.69 20.42 -29.08
CA THR A 22 -27.12 20.33 -30.43
C THR A 22 -26.07 21.42 -30.61
N VAL A 23 -24.86 21.08 -31.07
CA VAL A 23 -23.93 22.07 -31.66
C VAL A 23 -23.56 21.62 -33.06
N GLN A 24 -23.87 22.51 -33.98
CA GLN A 24 -23.67 22.43 -35.42
C GLN A 24 -22.19 22.48 -35.78
N GLY A 25 -21.86 21.79 -36.87
CA GLY A 25 -20.54 21.80 -37.47
C GLY A 25 -20.19 23.14 -38.11
N LEU A 26 -18.89 23.46 -38.05
CA LEU A 26 -18.26 24.50 -38.86
C LEU A 26 -17.19 23.84 -39.73
N LYS A 27 -17.42 23.92 -41.04
CA LYS A 27 -16.43 23.68 -42.11
C LYS A 27 -15.37 24.77 -42.06
N ALA A 28 -14.10 24.40 -42.21
CA ALA A 28 -13.07 25.30 -42.69
C ALA A 28 -12.40 24.67 -43.93
N SER A 29 -12.40 25.46 -45.01
CA SER A 29 -11.91 25.11 -46.33
C SER A 29 -10.42 25.44 -46.47
N SER A 30 -9.76 24.62 -47.29
CA SER A 30 -8.40 24.72 -47.82
C SER A 30 -8.05 26.10 -48.40
N ASN A 31 -6.81 26.56 -48.17
CA ASN A 31 -6.02 27.19 -49.22
C ASN A 31 -4.50 27.01 -49.03
N ASN A 32 -3.81 27.02 -50.17
CA ASN A 32 -2.53 26.40 -50.52
C ASN A 32 -1.31 27.34 -50.37
N GLY A 33 -0.09 26.81 -50.22
CA GLY A 33 1.14 27.62 -50.33
C GLY A 33 2.48 27.02 -49.85
N ASN A 34 3.06 26.11 -50.64
CA ASN A 34 4.48 25.82 -50.93
C ASN A 34 5.61 25.85 -49.85
N GLY A 35 6.42 24.76 -49.83
CA GLY A 35 7.85 24.84 -49.48
C GLY A 35 8.57 23.52 -49.10
N ASN A 36 8.97 22.73 -50.09
CA ASN A 36 10.13 21.78 -50.17
C ASN A 36 10.56 20.89 -48.99
N GLY A 37 10.69 19.57 -49.28
CA GLY A 37 11.97 18.88 -49.06
C GLY A 37 11.95 17.52 -48.35
N LEU A 38 12.20 16.47 -49.13
CA LEU A 38 12.91 15.21 -48.80
C LEU A 38 12.17 14.16 -47.95
N GLY A 39 11.85 13.05 -48.61
CA GLY A 39 11.15 11.90 -48.04
C GLY A 39 12.04 10.80 -47.47
N ASN A 40 11.37 9.82 -46.85
CA ASN A 40 11.65 8.38 -46.96
C ASN A 40 10.53 7.61 -46.23
N GLN A 41 9.85 6.72 -46.94
CA GLN A 41 8.93 5.72 -46.39
C GLN A 41 9.73 4.49 -45.91
N PRO A 42 9.31 3.80 -44.84
CA PRO A 42 9.89 2.51 -44.45
C PRO A 42 9.25 1.35 -45.22
N ALA A 43 10.09 0.44 -45.72
CA ALA A 43 9.73 -0.77 -46.44
C ALA A 43 9.34 -1.93 -45.51
N ASN A 44 8.34 -2.71 -45.92
CA ASN A 44 7.90 -3.96 -45.29
C ASN A 44 8.93 -5.10 -45.45
N PRO A 45 9.02 -6.05 -44.50
CA PRO A 45 9.90 -7.22 -44.61
C PRO A 45 9.29 -8.35 -45.46
N PRO A 46 10.09 -9.14 -46.21
CA PRO A 46 9.61 -10.25 -47.02
C PRO A 46 9.55 -11.59 -46.26
N ALA A 47 8.61 -12.44 -46.69
CA ALA A 47 8.37 -13.80 -46.21
C ALA A 47 9.46 -14.80 -46.67
N PRO A 48 9.70 -15.91 -45.93
CA PRO A 48 10.67 -16.93 -46.33
C PRO A 48 10.09 -17.99 -47.29
N VAL A 49 10.94 -18.38 -48.24
CA VAL A 49 10.71 -19.33 -49.34
C VAL A 49 11.12 -20.76 -48.91
N ASN A 50 10.27 -21.75 -49.24
CA ASN A 50 10.54 -23.19 -49.12
C ASN A 50 11.42 -23.68 -50.29
N ILE A 51 12.44 -24.49 -50.01
CA ILE A 51 13.16 -25.27 -51.05
C ILE A 51 13.29 -26.74 -50.61
N ILE A 52 12.78 -27.60 -51.48
CA ILE A 52 12.91 -29.07 -51.49
C ILE A 52 14.14 -29.44 -52.34
N GLY A 53 14.94 -30.43 -51.90
CA GLY A 53 15.97 -31.06 -52.73
C GLY A 53 16.61 -32.30 -52.08
N ALA A 54 16.51 -33.45 -52.74
CA ALA A 54 17.13 -34.75 -52.45
C ALA A 54 18.06 -35.15 -53.65
N PRO A 55 18.69 -36.35 -53.76
CA PRO A 55 19.51 -37.16 -52.83
C PRO A 55 20.86 -37.71 -53.42
N GLY A 56 21.74 -38.29 -52.57
CA GLY A 56 22.69 -39.40 -52.85
C GLY A 56 24.19 -39.05 -53.04
N PRO A 57 25.16 -40.03 -52.94
CA PRO A 57 25.04 -41.48 -52.75
C PRO A 57 25.89 -42.08 -51.60
N VAL A 58 25.86 -43.42 -51.56
CA VAL A 58 26.10 -44.41 -50.51
C VAL A 58 27.56 -44.92 -50.45
N ASN A 59 28.04 -45.35 -49.27
CA ASN A 59 29.03 -46.43 -49.16
C ASN A 59 28.75 -47.32 -47.93
N ASN A 60 28.97 -48.62 -48.09
CA ASN A 60 28.41 -49.75 -47.33
C ASN A 60 29.36 -50.36 -46.28
N VAL A 61 28.79 -50.68 -45.09
CA VAL A 61 28.88 -51.96 -44.31
C VAL A 61 30.20 -52.26 -43.51
N PRO A 62 30.19 -52.97 -42.33
CA PRO A 62 29.13 -53.83 -41.77
C PRO A 62 28.64 -53.55 -40.33
N VAL A 63 27.47 -54.15 -40.10
CA VAL A 63 26.74 -54.33 -38.84
C VAL A 63 27.35 -55.48 -38.03
N ALA A 64 27.59 -55.26 -36.74
CA ALA A 64 27.56 -56.31 -35.72
C ALA A 64 26.85 -55.75 -34.47
N ALA A 65 25.75 -56.40 -34.12
CA ALA A 65 24.86 -56.05 -33.03
C ALA A 65 25.46 -56.42 -31.67
N VAL A 66 25.32 -55.54 -30.68
CA VAL A 66 24.92 -55.94 -29.32
C VAL A 66 24.05 -54.83 -28.72
N ALA A 67 22.77 -55.15 -28.51
CA ALA A 67 21.85 -54.34 -27.75
C ALA A 67 22.15 -54.46 -26.25
N ALA A 68 22.29 -53.34 -25.55
CA ALA A 68 22.06 -53.28 -24.10
C ALA A 68 21.76 -51.83 -23.66
N MET A 69 20.48 -51.60 -23.35
CA MET A 69 20.00 -50.70 -22.29
C MET A 69 20.30 -49.20 -22.43
N THR A 70 19.56 -48.53 -23.30
CA THR A 70 19.22 -47.11 -23.10
C THR A 70 18.31 -46.99 -21.88
N GLN A 71 18.90 -46.66 -20.72
CA GLN A 71 18.13 -46.01 -19.66
C GLN A 71 17.62 -44.66 -20.20
N PRO A 72 16.39 -44.25 -19.87
CA PRO A 72 15.93 -42.92 -20.21
C PRO A 72 16.78 -41.94 -19.40
N ARG A 73 17.69 -41.22 -20.07
CA ARG A 73 18.31 -40.03 -19.50
C ARG A 73 17.14 -39.13 -19.07
N ARG A 74 16.98 -38.93 -17.76
CA ARG A 74 16.19 -37.83 -17.22
C ARG A 74 16.68 -36.59 -17.95
N ALA A 75 15.82 -35.94 -18.73
CA ALA A 75 16.12 -34.65 -19.32
C ALA A 75 16.52 -33.74 -18.15
N THR A 76 17.80 -33.36 -18.11
CA THR A 76 18.27 -32.33 -17.19
C THR A 76 17.51 -31.08 -17.56
N GLY A 77 16.58 -30.65 -16.70
CA GLY A 77 15.82 -29.43 -16.90
C GLY A 77 16.77 -28.25 -17.13
N TRP A 78 16.36 -27.34 -18.02
CA TRP A 78 17.09 -26.11 -18.35
C TRP A 78 17.46 -25.33 -17.08
N LYS A 79 18.73 -24.88 -16.96
CA LYS A 79 19.21 -24.14 -15.79
C LYS A 79 19.79 -22.77 -16.14
N LEU A 80 19.33 -21.73 -15.44
CA LEU A 80 19.87 -20.35 -15.52
C LEU A 80 21.38 -20.29 -15.24
N ALA A 81 21.88 -21.13 -14.33
CA ALA A 81 23.30 -21.18 -13.99
C ALA A 81 24.19 -21.73 -15.12
N GLU A 82 23.60 -22.44 -16.08
CA GLU A 82 24.32 -23.03 -17.22
C GLU A 82 24.31 -22.07 -18.43
N GLU A 83 23.45 -21.05 -18.43
CA GLU A 83 23.31 -20.08 -19.52
C GLU A 83 24.50 -19.12 -19.60
N GLN A 84 25.02 -18.97 -20.82
CA GLN A 84 26.21 -18.14 -21.07
C GLN A 84 25.98 -16.68 -20.68
N ALA A 85 24.75 -16.18 -20.84
CA ALA A 85 24.39 -14.80 -20.49
C ALA A 85 24.57 -14.50 -19.00
N CYS A 86 24.30 -15.46 -18.10
CA CYS A 86 24.28 -15.23 -16.64
C CYS A 86 25.41 -15.92 -15.87
N ARG A 87 26.20 -16.79 -16.51
CA ARG A 87 27.21 -17.61 -15.82
C ARG A 87 28.26 -16.79 -15.06
N ASP A 88 28.76 -15.73 -15.68
CA ASP A 88 29.82 -14.89 -15.11
C ASP A 88 29.30 -14.06 -13.93
N ASP A 89 28.10 -13.51 -14.07
CA ASP A 89 27.41 -12.80 -12.99
C ASP A 89 27.11 -13.71 -11.81
N LEU A 90 26.64 -14.92 -12.05
CA LEU A 90 26.39 -15.89 -10.99
C LEU A 90 27.66 -16.34 -10.27
N THR A 91 28.77 -16.45 -10.99
CA THR A 91 30.08 -16.77 -10.40
C THR A 91 30.59 -15.66 -9.50
N ARG A 92 30.34 -14.41 -9.87
CA ARG A 92 30.77 -13.24 -9.10
C ARG A 92 29.84 -12.92 -7.93
N LEU A 93 28.53 -13.10 -8.12
CA LEU A 93 27.49 -12.59 -7.21
C LEU A 93 26.86 -13.67 -6.33
N CYS A 94 26.89 -14.95 -6.72
CA CYS A 94 26.08 -15.97 -6.07
C CYS A 94 26.90 -17.18 -5.60
N PRO A 95 26.70 -17.66 -4.35
CA PRO A 95 27.32 -18.89 -3.89
C PRO A 95 26.96 -20.11 -4.76
N LYS A 96 27.91 -21.00 -5.03
CA LYS A 96 27.69 -22.17 -5.91
C LYS A 96 26.53 -23.09 -5.52
N HIS A 97 26.12 -23.12 -4.25
CA HIS A 97 25.01 -23.97 -3.81
C HIS A 97 23.66 -23.51 -4.38
N THR A 98 23.50 -22.23 -4.73
CA THR A 98 22.25 -21.70 -5.29
C THR A 98 22.03 -22.11 -6.75
N TRP A 99 23.07 -22.58 -7.44
CA TRP A 99 23.04 -22.89 -8.88
C TRP A 99 22.24 -24.14 -9.22
N SER A 100 21.86 -24.93 -8.21
CA SER A 100 21.11 -26.17 -8.37
C SER A 100 19.65 -25.94 -8.75
N ASN A 101 19.12 -24.74 -8.53
CA ASN A 101 17.70 -24.40 -8.74
C ASN A 101 17.56 -22.98 -9.31
N ASN A 102 16.86 -22.86 -10.43
CA ASN A 102 16.57 -21.57 -11.07
C ASN A 102 15.90 -20.56 -10.14
N LEU A 103 15.04 -21.04 -9.23
CA LEU A 103 14.37 -20.18 -8.25
C LEU A 103 15.35 -19.62 -7.21
N ALA A 104 16.32 -20.42 -6.78
CA ALA A 104 17.37 -20.00 -5.84
C ALA A 104 18.39 -19.06 -6.50
N VAL A 105 18.63 -19.24 -7.81
CA VAL A 105 19.41 -18.31 -8.63
C VAL A 105 18.71 -16.96 -8.71
N LEU A 106 17.39 -16.93 -8.99
CA LEU A 106 16.61 -15.69 -9.04
C LEU A 106 16.67 -14.94 -7.70
N GLU A 107 16.42 -15.64 -6.60
CA GLU A 107 16.44 -15.08 -5.24
C GLU A 107 17.80 -14.44 -4.92
N CYS A 108 18.90 -15.14 -5.21
CA CYS A 108 20.24 -14.61 -4.98
C CYS A 108 20.56 -13.32 -5.77
N LEU A 109 20.09 -13.24 -7.02
CA LEU A 109 20.32 -12.08 -7.88
C LEU A 109 19.39 -10.91 -7.56
N GLN A 110 18.18 -11.16 -7.03
CA GLN A 110 17.17 -10.13 -6.70
C GLN A 110 17.60 -9.17 -5.57
N ASP A 111 18.38 -9.66 -4.60
CA ASP A 111 18.73 -8.91 -3.38
C ASP A 111 19.99 -8.05 -3.50
N ARG A 112 20.62 -7.98 -4.68
CA ARG A 112 21.88 -7.25 -4.86
C ARG A 112 21.66 -5.73 -4.91
N LYS A 113 22.56 -5.00 -4.23
CA LYS A 113 22.44 -3.57 -3.89
C LYS A 113 22.24 -2.65 -5.09
N GLN A 114 22.72 -3.06 -6.27
CA GLN A 114 22.58 -2.35 -7.54
C GLN A 114 22.49 -3.38 -8.69
N GLU A 115 21.44 -3.33 -9.51
CA GLU A 115 21.32 -4.16 -10.72
C GLU A 115 22.33 -3.75 -11.82
N THR A 116 23.07 -2.65 -11.63
CA THR A 116 24.23 -2.26 -12.45
C THR A 116 25.38 -3.25 -12.38
N GLU A 117 25.37 -4.14 -11.38
CA GLU A 117 26.33 -5.22 -11.31
C GLU A 117 26.00 -6.36 -12.29
N ILE A 118 24.75 -6.54 -12.73
CA ILE A 118 24.36 -7.66 -13.60
C ILE A 118 24.45 -7.24 -15.07
N ALA A 119 25.01 -8.10 -15.93
CA ALA A 119 25.09 -7.86 -17.36
C ALA A 119 23.70 -7.67 -17.99
N VAL A 120 23.61 -6.79 -18.99
CA VAL A 120 22.34 -6.44 -19.67
C VAL A 120 21.64 -7.69 -20.24
N ASP A 121 22.41 -8.61 -20.84
CA ASP A 121 21.88 -9.83 -21.42
C ASP A 121 21.38 -10.81 -20.35
N CYS A 122 22.08 -10.91 -19.21
CA CYS A 122 21.60 -11.69 -18.07
C CYS A 122 20.30 -11.10 -17.51
N ASN A 123 20.26 -9.78 -17.31
CA ASN A 123 19.05 -9.08 -16.85
C ASN A 123 17.86 -9.33 -17.77
N HIS A 124 18.05 -9.28 -19.09
CA HIS A 124 16.99 -9.58 -20.05
C HIS A 124 16.53 -11.05 -19.99
N LEU A 125 17.46 -12.00 -19.86
CA LEU A 125 17.14 -13.42 -19.68
C LEU A 125 16.35 -13.68 -18.39
N LEU A 126 16.78 -13.09 -17.27
CA LEU A 126 16.09 -13.18 -15.99
C LEU A 126 14.68 -12.59 -16.08
N TRP A 127 14.51 -11.46 -16.76
CA TRP A 127 13.21 -10.84 -16.96
C TRP A 127 12.26 -11.75 -17.76
N ASN A 128 12.70 -12.29 -18.91
CA ASN A 128 11.88 -13.22 -19.70
C ASN A 128 11.50 -14.47 -18.89
N TYR A 129 12.43 -14.99 -18.10
CA TYR A 129 12.16 -16.14 -17.25
C TYR A 129 11.13 -15.81 -16.15
N LYS A 130 11.25 -14.65 -15.49
CA LYS A 130 10.27 -14.16 -14.50
C LYS A 130 8.88 -13.94 -15.13
N LEU A 131 8.81 -13.39 -16.34
CA LEU A 131 7.56 -13.20 -17.06
C LEU A 131 6.89 -14.54 -17.38
N ASN A 132 7.66 -15.51 -17.87
CA ASN A 132 7.12 -16.84 -18.16
C ASN A 132 6.64 -17.53 -16.87
N LEU A 133 7.34 -17.35 -15.75
CA LEU A 133 6.92 -17.86 -14.44
C LEU A 133 5.52 -17.38 -14.01
N THR A 134 5.10 -16.19 -14.44
CA THR A 134 3.81 -15.61 -14.06
C THR A 134 2.73 -15.74 -15.14
N THR A 135 3.09 -16.17 -16.35
CA THR A 135 2.14 -16.20 -17.50
C THR A 135 2.08 -17.52 -18.24
N ASP A 136 3.10 -18.37 -18.17
CA ASP A 136 3.12 -19.66 -18.87
C ASP A 136 2.25 -20.69 -18.12
N PRO A 137 1.26 -21.29 -18.80
CA PRO A 137 0.40 -22.33 -18.22
C PRO A 137 1.14 -23.49 -17.56
N LYS A 138 2.39 -23.77 -17.94
CA LYS A 138 3.23 -24.81 -17.33
C LYS A 138 3.61 -24.51 -15.88
N PHE A 139 3.77 -23.24 -15.51
CA PHE A 139 4.03 -22.89 -14.11
C PHE A 139 2.74 -22.82 -13.31
N GLU A 140 1.62 -22.46 -13.94
CA GLU A 140 0.31 -22.55 -13.32
C GLU A 140 -0.06 -24.01 -12.98
N SER A 141 0.28 -24.97 -13.84
CA SER A 141 0.04 -26.40 -13.54
C SER A 141 0.85 -26.90 -12.33
N VAL A 142 2.07 -26.41 -12.14
CA VAL A 142 2.87 -26.69 -10.92
C VAL A 142 2.17 -26.14 -9.69
N ALA A 143 1.63 -24.92 -9.75
CA ALA A 143 0.85 -24.35 -8.66
C ALA A 143 -0.40 -25.21 -8.36
N MET A 144 -1.09 -25.72 -9.39
CA MET A 144 -2.24 -26.61 -9.21
C MET A 144 -1.89 -27.95 -8.57
N GLU A 145 -0.71 -28.50 -8.89
CA GLU A 145 -0.25 -29.76 -8.31
C GLU A 145 0.14 -29.57 -6.84
N ILE A 146 0.97 -28.56 -6.55
CA ILE A 146 1.49 -28.30 -5.20
C ILE A 146 0.40 -27.77 -4.26
N CYS A 147 -0.52 -26.94 -4.74
CA CYS A 147 -1.55 -26.28 -3.93
C CYS A 147 -2.95 -26.88 -4.10
N LYS A 148 -3.05 -28.15 -4.54
CA LYS A 148 -4.33 -28.79 -4.90
C LYS A 148 -5.39 -28.69 -3.79
N SER A 149 -5.01 -28.96 -2.55
CA SER A 149 -5.90 -28.91 -1.37
C SER A 149 -6.41 -27.48 -1.14
N THR A 150 -5.49 -26.53 -1.10
CA THR A 150 -5.72 -25.11 -0.84
C THR A 150 -6.64 -24.48 -1.90
N ILE A 151 -6.43 -24.82 -3.18
CA ILE A 151 -7.28 -24.32 -4.27
C ILE A 151 -8.73 -24.78 -4.11
N THR A 152 -8.96 -26.00 -3.61
CA THR A 152 -10.33 -26.49 -3.38
C THR A 152 -11.02 -25.84 -2.18
N GLU A 153 -10.25 -25.39 -1.19
CA GLU A 153 -10.78 -24.71 -0.01
C GLU A 153 -11.10 -23.23 -0.28
N ILE A 154 -10.32 -22.59 -1.15
CA ILE A 154 -10.43 -21.18 -1.49
C ILE A 154 -11.20 -21.03 -2.81
N LYS A 155 -12.53 -20.91 -2.69
CA LYS A 155 -13.45 -20.85 -3.85
C LYS A 155 -13.08 -19.78 -4.87
N GLU A 156 -12.72 -18.58 -4.43
CA GLU A 156 -12.32 -17.48 -5.31
C GLU A 156 -11.13 -17.87 -6.21
N CYS A 157 -10.09 -18.50 -5.66
CA CYS A 157 -8.94 -18.98 -6.46
C CYS A 157 -9.29 -20.18 -7.35
N SER A 158 -10.32 -20.94 -7.00
CA SER A 158 -10.79 -22.06 -7.83
C SER A 158 -11.49 -21.58 -9.11
N GLU A 159 -12.14 -20.41 -9.04
CA GLU A 159 -12.95 -19.80 -10.11
C GLU A 159 -12.13 -18.92 -11.05
N GLU A 160 -10.87 -18.59 -10.69
CA GLU A 160 -9.97 -17.78 -11.53
C GLU A 160 -9.71 -18.39 -12.92
N GLU A 161 -9.59 -17.51 -13.91
CA GLU A 161 -9.28 -17.90 -15.28
C GLU A 161 -7.88 -18.53 -15.39
N ARG A 162 -7.82 -19.70 -16.03
CA ARG A 162 -6.60 -20.48 -16.20
C ARG A 162 -5.76 -20.01 -17.39
N GLY A 163 -4.45 -20.16 -17.26
CA GLY A 163 -3.46 -19.83 -18.29
C GLY A 163 -3.10 -18.35 -18.38
N LYS A 164 -3.54 -17.52 -17.42
CA LYS A 164 -3.27 -16.08 -17.35
C LYS A 164 -2.50 -15.66 -16.10
N GLY A 165 -2.15 -16.62 -15.23
CA GLY A 165 -1.42 -16.37 -13.98
C GLY A 165 -2.26 -15.84 -12.81
N TYR A 166 -3.57 -15.61 -13.01
CA TYR A 166 -4.47 -15.14 -11.96
C TYR A 166 -4.56 -16.09 -10.76
N LEU A 167 -4.46 -17.40 -10.99
CA LEU A 167 -4.42 -18.40 -9.91
C LEU A 167 -3.30 -18.11 -8.90
N VAL A 168 -2.07 -17.91 -9.39
CA VAL A 168 -0.90 -17.71 -8.52
C VAL A 168 -1.05 -16.39 -7.78
N SER A 169 -1.50 -15.34 -8.47
CA SER A 169 -1.81 -14.04 -7.85
C SER A 169 -2.86 -14.17 -6.73
N CYS A 170 -3.93 -14.94 -6.96
CA CYS A 170 -4.94 -15.23 -5.96
C CYS A 170 -4.34 -15.97 -4.75
N LEU A 171 -3.59 -17.06 -4.98
CA LEU A 171 -2.97 -17.84 -3.92
C LEU A 171 -1.98 -17.01 -3.08
N VAL A 172 -1.23 -16.10 -3.70
CA VAL A 172 -0.38 -15.12 -3.01
C VAL A 172 -1.21 -14.26 -2.04
N GLY A 173 -2.40 -13.84 -2.45
CA GLY A 173 -3.32 -13.10 -1.57
C GLY A 173 -3.91 -13.89 -0.41
N HIS A 174 -3.90 -15.22 -0.50
CA HIS A 174 -4.32 -16.09 0.58
C HIS A 174 -3.17 -16.78 1.30
N ARG A 175 -1.92 -16.37 1.06
CA ARG A 175 -0.71 -16.99 1.61
C ARG A 175 -0.81 -17.26 3.12
N GLY A 176 -1.36 -16.33 3.89
CA GLY A 176 -1.54 -16.48 5.35
C GLY A 176 -2.61 -17.50 5.78
N ASN A 177 -3.50 -17.92 4.88
CA ASN A 177 -4.48 -18.99 5.13
C ASN A 177 -3.94 -20.38 4.70
N ILE A 178 -2.80 -20.45 3.99
CA ILE A 178 -2.22 -21.70 3.49
C ILE A 178 -1.51 -22.42 4.62
N THR A 179 -2.05 -23.54 5.06
CA THR A 179 -1.45 -24.37 6.12
C THR A 179 -0.49 -25.43 5.58
N GLU A 180 -0.65 -25.81 4.31
CA GLU A 180 0.21 -26.79 3.65
C GLU A 180 1.62 -26.22 3.42
N TYR A 181 2.63 -26.84 4.04
CA TYR A 181 4.00 -26.34 4.01
C TYR A 181 4.58 -26.20 2.59
N GLN A 182 4.38 -27.19 1.71
CA GLN A 182 4.92 -27.16 0.35
C GLN A 182 4.27 -26.06 -0.50
N CYS A 183 2.95 -25.94 -0.44
CA CYS A 183 2.23 -24.85 -1.10
C CYS A 183 2.63 -23.48 -0.52
N HIS A 184 2.71 -23.35 0.81
CA HIS A 184 3.11 -22.10 1.45
C HIS A 184 4.52 -21.67 1.02
N GLN A 185 5.49 -22.60 0.96
CA GLN A 185 6.84 -22.30 0.48
C GLN A 185 6.87 -21.91 -1.00
N TYR A 186 6.11 -22.63 -1.84
CA TYR A 186 6.00 -22.31 -3.26
C TYR A 186 5.43 -20.90 -3.47
N ILE A 187 4.31 -20.59 -2.82
CA ILE A 187 3.64 -19.28 -2.91
C ILE A 187 4.50 -18.16 -2.32
N THR A 188 5.24 -18.42 -1.24
CA THR A 188 6.22 -17.46 -0.69
C THR A 188 7.25 -17.06 -1.74
N LYS A 189 7.83 -18.05 -2.44
CA LYS A 189 8.84 -17.78 -3.48
C LYS A 189 8.23 -17.10 -4.70
N MET A 190 7.03 -17.51 -5.10
CA MET A 190 6.31 -16.87 -6.19
C MET A 190 5.97 -15.41 -5.88
N ALA A 191 5.58 -15.09 -4.64
CA ALA A 191 5.33 -13.72 -4.21
C ALA A 191 6.57 -12.83 -4.38
N SER A 192 7.76 -13.30 -3.94
CA SER A 192 9.03 -12.56 -4.12
C SER A 192 9.35 -12.28 -5.60
N ILE A 193 8.95 -13.18 -6.50
CA ILE A 193 9.16 -13.00 -7.94
C ILE A 193 8.14 -12.01 -8.51
N ILE A 194 6.85 -12.22 -8.24
CA ILE A 194 5.75 -11.38 -8.72
C ILE A 194 5.93 -9.92 -8.27
N PHE A 195 6.32 -9.70 -7.02
CA PHE A 195 6.51 -8.34 -6.48
C PHE A 195 7.87 -7.72 -6.82
N SER A 196 8.76 -8.45 -7.48
CA SER A 196 10.02 -7.85 -7.94
C SER A 196 9.84 -6.90 -9.13
N ASP A 197 8.73 -7.02 -9.87
CA ASP A 197 8.36 -6.14 -10.98
C ASP A 197 6.84 -6.11 -11.12
N TYR A 198 6.25 -4.92 -11.02
CA TYR A 198 4.79 -4.73 -11.08
C TYR A 198 4.16 -5.25 -12.39
N ARG A 199 4.92 -5.36 -13.48
CA ARG A 199 4.46 -5.96 -14.74
C ARG A 199 4.17 -7.44 -14.63
N LEU A 200 4.74 -8.10 -13.62
CA LEU A 200 4.51 -9.51 -13.31
C LEU A 200 3.24 -9.73 -12.48
N ILE A 201 2.65 -8.67 -11.94
CA ILE A 201 1.37 -8.71 -11.24
C ILE A 201 0.27 -8.84 -12.30
N CYS A 202 -0.27 -10.05 -12.44
CA CYS A 202 -1.26 -10.38 -13.46
C CYS A 202 -2.46 -9.40 -13.43
N GLY A 203 -2.81 -8.87 -14.60
CA GLY A 203 -3.93 -7.94 -14.78
C GLY A 203 -3.66 -6.49 -14.37
N PHE A 204 -2.55 -6.21 -13.65
CA PHE A 204 -2.25 -4.85 -13.17
C PHE A 204 -2.07 -3.87 -14.33
N MET A 205 -1.18 -4.20 -15.28
CA MET A 205 -0.91 -3.36 -16.44
C MET A 205 -2.15 -3.12 -17.28
N ASP A 206 -2.96 -4.15 -17.52
CA ASP A 206 -4.18 -4.01 -18.32
C ASP A 206 -5.20 -3.08 -17.67
N THR A 207 -5.29 -3.14 -16.33
CA THR A 207 -6.22 -2.34 -15.55
C THR A 207 -5.75 -0.90 -15.40
N CYS A 208 -4.43 -0.66 -15.24
CA CYS A 208 -3.88 0.66 -14.95
C CYS A 208 -3.22 1.38 -16.13
N ARG A 209 -3.17 0.78 -17.34
CA ARG A 209 -2.46 1.33 -18.51
C ARG A 209 -2.80 2.79 -18.82
N ASP A 210 -4.09 3.15 -18.84
CA ASP A 210 -4.49 4.50 -19.23
C ASP A 210 -4.14 5.53 -18.15
N ASP A 211 -4.27 5.16 -16.88
CA ASP A 211 -3.90 5.99 -15.74
C ASP A 211 -2.38 6.20 -15.69
N ILE A 212 -1.59 5.14 -15.94
CA ILE A 212 -0.12 5.20 -16.05
C ILE A 212 0.30 6.20 -17.13
N ASN A 213 -0.31 6.11 -18.32
CA ASN A 213 0.01 7.00 -19.43
C ASN A 213 -0.42 8.44 -19.14
N THR A 214 -1.60 8.64 -18.56
CA THR A 214 -2.16 9.98 -18.30
C THR A 214 -1.41 10.71 -17.19
N LEU A 215 -1.09 10.00 -16.11
CA LEU A 215 -0.29 10.51 -14.99
C LEU A 215 1.20 10.55 -15.30
N ARG A 216 1.62 10.01 -16.45
CA ARG A 216 3.03 9.85 -16.83
C ARG A 216 3.85 9.11 -15.76
N CYS A 217 3.22 8.14 -15.11
CA CYS A 217 3.89 7.25 -14.17
C CYS A 217 4.77 6.21 -14.88
N GLY A 218 4.64 6.06 -16.21
CA GLY A 218 5.50 5.18 -17.00
C GLY A 218 6.94 5.69 -17.08
N SER A 219 7.92 4.79 -17.13
CA SER A 219 9.34 5.14 -17.14
C SER A 219 9.78 5.74 -18.49
N ILE A 220 10.33 6.96 -18.51
CA ILE A 220 10.82 7.69 -19.71
C ILE A 220 12.36 7.77 -19.76
N ASN A 221 13.10 7.10 -18.85
CA ASN A 221 14.56 7.15 -18.88
C ASN A 221 15.14 6.03 -19.76
N ILE A 222 15.23 6.30 -21.07
CA ILE A 222 15.99 5.48 -22.03
C ILE A 222 17.52 5.69 -21.84
N GLY A 223 17.94 6.75 -21.12
CA GLY A 223 19.35 7.14 -20.94
C GLY A 223 19.92 6.95 -19.53
N ASP A 224 19.18 7.34 -18.47
CA ASP A 224 19.60 7.11 -17.09
C ASP A 224 19.00 5.79 -16.58
N LYS A 225 19.85 4.76 -16.60
CA LYS A 225 19.53 3.40 -16.15
C LYS A 225 19.44 3.32 -14.62
N ASP A 226 18.56 4.10 -14.00
CA ASP A 226 18.11 3.74 -12.67
C ASP A 226 17.11 2.58 -12.82
N ILE A 227 17.68 1.38 -12.85
CA ILE A 227 16.99 0.10 -13.06
C ILE A 227 15.95 -0.18 -11.95
N HIS A 228 16.00 0.60 -10.86
CA HIS A 228 15.03 0.61 -9.77
C HIS A 228 13.68 1.29 -10.10
N SER A 229 13.51 1.81 -11.33
CA SER A 229 12.28 2.48 -11.80
C SER A 229 11.01 1.61 -11.89
N GLN A 230 11.11 0.30 -11.63
CA GLN A 230 9.96 -0.61 -11.68
C GLN A 230 9.02 -0.45 -10.48
N GLY A 231 9.55 -0.25 -9.27
CA GLY A 231 8.73 0.11 -8.11
C GLY A 231 8.18 1.54 -8.16
N GLU A 232 8.79 2.41 -8.99
CA GLU A 232 8.40 3.82 -9.10
C GLU A 232 7.04 4.01 -9.77
N VAL A 233 6.64 3.11 -10.67
CA VAL A 233 5.31 3.17 -11.30
C VAL A 233 4.22 2.99 -10.25
N ILE A 234 4.35 1.96 -9.39
CA ILE A 234 3.43 1.72 -8.27
C ILE A 234 3.46 2.90 -7.31
N ALA A 235 4.65 3.34 -6.89
CA ALA A 235 4.77 4.48 -5.98
C ALA A 235 4.17 5.77 -6.56
N CYS A 236 4.29 6.01 -7.87
CA CYS A 236 3.68 7.13 -8.57
C CYS A 236 2.15 7.04 -8.54
N LEU A 237 1.59 5.86 -8.84
CA LEU A 237 0.16 5.62 -8.80
C LEU A 237 -0.41 5.70 -7.38
N GLU A 238 0.29 5.17 -6.37
CA GLU A 238 -0.05 5.30 -4.95
C GLU A 238 -0.05 6.76 -4.51
N LYS A 239 0.96 7.54 -4.91
CA LYS A 239 1.00 8.98 -4.64
C LYS A 239 -0.12 9.73 -5.35
N ALA A 240 -0.47 9.34 -6.58
CA ALA A 240 -1.59 9.93 -7.31
C ALA A 240 -2.93 9.60 -6.63
N LEU A 241 -3.12 8.37 -6.16
CA LEU A 241 -4.29 7.94 -5.39
C LEU A 241 -4.45 8.73 -4.09
N VAL A 242 -3.33 8.93 -3.37
CA VAL A 242 -3.31 9.77 -2.17
C VAL A 242 -3.64 11.23 -2.50
N ARG A 243 -3.06 11.79 -3.56
CA ARG A 243 -3.34 13.17 -3.99
C ARG A 243 -4.79 13.36 -4.40
N GLU A 244 -5.40 12.37 -5.02
CA GLU A 244 -6.83 12.40 -5.38
C GLU A 244 -7.71 12.59 -4.13
N ALA A 245 -7.42 11.84 -3.06
CA ALA A 245 -8.13 11.98 -1.79
C ALA A 245 -7.87 13.35 -1.09
N GLU A 246 -6.65 13.87 -1.18
CA GLU A 246 -6.26 15.14 -0.55
C GLU A 246 -6.71 16.39 -1.35
N GLN A 247 -6.94 16.26 -2.66
CA GLN A 247 -7.08 17.39 -3.58
C GLN A 247 -8.14 17.13 -4.66
N GLN A 248 -9.37 16.85 -4.23
CA GLN A 248 -10.50 16.42 -5.09
C GLN A 248 -10.69 17.22 -6.40
N HIS A 249 -10.38 18.51 -6.45
CA HIS A 249 -10.58 19.35 -7.65
C HIS A 249 -9.31 19.59 -8.48
N LEU A 250 -8.13 19.24 -7.98
CA LEU A 250 -6.84 19.54 -8.61
C LEU A 250 -6.11 18.28 -9.10
N ALA A 251 -6.49 17.10 -8.59
CA ALA A 251 -5.91 15.83 -8.97
C ALA A 251 -6.62 15.22 -10.18
N HIS A 252 -5.86 14.51 -11.01
CA HIS A 252 -6.43 13.68 -12.06
C HIS A 252 -7.08 12.43 -11.44
N PRO A 253 -8.38 12.16 -11.68
CA PRO A 253 -9.05 11.02 -11.09
C PRO A 253 -8.55 9.71 -11.70
N ILE A 254 -8.18 8.76 -10.84
CA ILE A 254 -7.79 7.42 -11.25
C ILE A 254 -9.05 6.58 -11.49
N ARG A 255 -9.04 5.72 -12.51
CA ARG A 255 -10.17 4.80 -12.75
C ARG A 255 -10.34 3.84 -11.58
N GLU A 256 -11.59 3.57 -11.19
CA GLU A 256 -11.93 2.74 -10.03
C GLU A 256 -11.27 1.34 -10.05
N GLU A 257 -11.20 0.69 -11.21
CA GLU A 257 -10.52 -0.61 -11.29
C GLU A 257 -9.01 -0.49 -11.07
N CYS A 258 -8.38 0.59 -11.54
CA CYS A 258 -6.98 0.84 -11.25
C CYS A 258 -6.76 1.16 -9.76
N LYS A 259 -7.65 1.95 -9.13
CA LYS A 259 -7.62 2.18 -7.67
C LYS A 259 -7.65 0.88 -6.89
N LYS A 260 -8.60 -0.02 -7.22
CA LYS A 260 -8.69 -1.35 -6.58
C LYS A 260 -7.41 -2.16 -6.80
N SER A 261 -6.83 -2.10 -8.00
CA SER A 261 -5.58 -2.80 -8.32
C SER A 261 -4.40 -2.25 -7.51
N ILE A 262 -4.25 -0.92 -7.40
CA ILE A 262 -3.24 -0.26 -6.57
C ILE A 262 -3.38 -0.69 -5.10
N MET A 263 -4.59 -0.60 -4.54
CA MET A 263 -4.86 -1.00 -3.16
C MET A 263 -4.63 -2.49 -2.93
N ARG A 264 -4.91 -3.33 -3.93
CA ARG A 264 -4.61 -4.76 -3.89
C ARG A 264 -3.12 -5.03 -3.87
N VAL A 265 -2.33 -4.36 -4.70
CA VAL A 265 -0.87 -4.46 -4.67
C VAL A 265 -0.33 -4.05 -3.31
N ALA A 266 -0.83 -2.93 -2.75
CA ALA A 266 -0.46 -2.48 -1.43
C ALA A 266 -0.82 -3.51 -0.36
N GLU A 267 -2.04 -4.07 -0.36
CA GLU A 267 -2.43 -5.16 0.55
C GLU A 267 -1.48 -6.36 0.45
N LEU A 268 -1.17 -6.83 -0.76
CA LEU A 268 -0.34 -8.03 -0.96
C LEU A 268 1.14 -7.82 -0.54
N SER A 269 1.66 -6.61 -0.65
CA SER A 269 3.03 -6.26 -0.23
C SER A 269 3.16 -5.91 1.26
N SER A 270 2.05 -5.96 2.03
CA SER A 270 2.02 -5.50 3.42
C SER A 270 2.64 -6.46 4.44
N ASP A 271 2.76 -7.74 4.10
CA ASP A 271 3.31 -8.78 5.00
C ASP A 271 4.81 -8.57 5.24
N ASP A 272 5.56 -8.36 4.17
CA ASP A 272 7.02 -8.23 4.22
C ASP A 272 7.45 -7.01 3.40
N PHE A 273 8.24 -6.12 4.02
CA PHE A 273 8.70 -4.90 3.36
C PHE A 273 9.59 -5.17 2.13
N HIS A 274 10.18 -6.36 2.01
CA HIS A 274 10.91 -6.77 0.79
C HIS A 274 9.99 -6.88 -0.44
N LEU A 275 8.69 -7.15 -0.23
CA LEU A 275 7.69 -7.24 -1.30
C LEU A 275 7.23 -5.85 -1.78
N ASP A 276 7.49 -4.79 -1.00
CA ASP A 276 7.29 -3.41 -1.43
C ASP A 276 8.61 -2.86 -1.95
N ARG A 277 8.85 -3.02 -3.25
CA ARG A 277 10.17 -2.74 -3.84
C ARG A 277 10.57 -1.27 -3.69
N TYR A 278 9.63 -0.34 -3.83
CA TYR A 278 9.90 1.08 -3.67
C TYR A 278 10.24 1.42 -2.21
N LEU A 279 9.47 0.89 -1.26
CA LEU A 279 9.72 1.12 0.16
C LEU A 279 11.01 0.44 0.63
N TYR A 280 11.27 -0.81 0.23
CA TYR A 280 12.52 -1.52 0.52
C TYR A 280 13.73 -0.67 0.16
N PHE A 281 13.80 -0.14 -1.07
CA PHE A 281 14.94 0.68 -1.48
C PHE A 281 14.97 2.05 -0.83
N SER A 282 13.82 2.61 -0.52
CA SER A 282 13.71 3.89 0.17
C SER A 282 14.17 3.78 1.62
N CYS A 283 13.98 2.62 2.26
CA CYS A 283 14.11 2.42 3.69
C CYS A 283 15.16 1.41 4.14
N ARG A 284 15.86 0.68 3.24
CA ARG A 284 16.79 -0.39 3.66
C ARG A 284 17.87 0.07 4.65
N GLU A 285 18.43 1.26 4.45
CA GLU A 285 19.47 1.80 5.33
C GLU A 285 18.89 2.23 6.68
N ASP A 286 17.70 2.83 6.67
CA ASP A 286 16.96 3.16 7.88
C ASP A 286 16.52 1.89 8.63
N ARG A 287 16.14 0.82 7.92
CA ARG A 287 15.84 -0.51 8.50
C ARG A 287 17.05 -1.07 9.21
N GLU A 288 18.25 -1.01 8.62
CA GLU A 288 19.48 -1.45 9.31
C GLU A 288 19.80 -0.58 10.52
N ARG A 289 19.54 0.74 10.45
CA ARG A 289 19.83 1.66 11.56
C ARG A 289 18.89 1.51 12.75
N PHE A 290 17.60 1.39 12.51
CA PHE A 290 16.56 1.44 13.56
C PHE A 290 15.98 0.07 13.89
N CYS A 291 16.01 -0.87 12.95
CA CYS A 291 15.23 -2.11 12.98
C CYS A 291 16.08 -3.36 12.66
N GLU A 292 17.39 -3.32 12.93
CA GLU A 292 18.34 -4.40 12.62
C GLU A 292 17.86 -5.78 13.12
N ASN A 293 17.40 -5.81 14.37
CA ASN A 293 16.94 -7.02 15.06
C ASN A 293 15.47 -7.37 14.78
N THR A 294 14.78 -6.57 13.97
CA THR A 294 13.38 -6.81 13.62
C THR A 294 13.32 -7.80 12.46
N GLN A 295 12.76 -8.98 12.74
CA GLN A 295 12.52 -10.01 11.73
C GLN A 295 11.51 -9.53 10.67
N ALA A 296 11.80 -9.83 9.40
CA ALA A 296 10.90 -9.56 8.28
C ALA A 296 9.66 -10.47 8.30
N GLY A 297 8.57 -10.01 7.69
CA GLY A 297 7.25 -10.67 7.72
C GLY A 297 6.31 -10.15 8.82
N GLU A 298 5.04 -10.50 8.70
CA GLU A 298 3.94 -10.11 9.58
C GLU A 298 3.76 -8.59 9.78
N GLY A 299 4.29 -7.77 8.87
CA GLY A 299 4.27 -6.31 8.97
C GLY A 299 5.21 -5.72 10.04
N LYS A 300 6.06 -6.53 10.68
CA LYS A 300 6.89 -6.11 11.83
C LYS A 300 7.87 -5.00 11.49
N VAL A 301 8.51 -5.07 10.31
CA VAL A 301 9.44 -4.04 9.85
C VAL A 301 8.73 -2.71 9.60
N TYR A 302 7.54 -2.72 9.00
CA TYR A 302 6.73 -1.52 8.84
C TYR A 302 6.43 -0.87 10.20
N LYS A 303 5.95 -1.66 11.17
CA LYS A 303 5.65 -1.16 12.52
C LYS A 303 6.87 -0.53 13.18
N CYS A 304 8.03 -1.17 13.09
CA CYS A 304 9.28 -0.62 13.61
C CYS A 304 9.64 0.71 12.92
N LEU A 305 9.62 0.75 11.58
CA LEU A 305 9.94 1.96 10.81
C LEU A 305 8.94 3.11 11.08
N PHE A 306 7.65 2.83 11.27
CA PHE A 306 6.67 3.83 11.66
C PHE A 306 7.00 4.47 13.01
N ASN A 307 7.46 3.68 13.99
CA ASN A 307 7.86 4.18 15.31
C ASN A 307 9.10 5.09 15.28
N HIS A 308 9.98 4.87 14.30
CA HIS A 308 11.17 5.72 14.10
C HIS A 308 10.99 6.76 12.99
N LYS A 309 9.79 6.85 12.37
CA LYS A 309 9.51 7.73 11.22
C LYS A 309 9.90 9.18 11.46
N PHE A 310 9.78 9.67 12.70
CA PHE A 310 10.05 11.06 13.05
C PHE A 310 11.41 11.33 13.68
N GLU A 311 12.27 10.32 13.78
CA GLU A 311 13.66 10.51 14.21
C GLU A 311 14.43 11.38 13.21
N GLU A 312 15.40 12.16 13.70
CA GLU A 312 16.22 13.04 12.86
C GLU A 312 17.07 12.25 11.86
N ALA A 313 17.58 11.09 12.30
CA ALA A 313 18.42 10.22 11.49
C ALA A 313 17.66 9.39 10.44
N MET A 314 16.32 9.53 10.35
CA MET A 314 15.48 8.88 9.33
C MET A 314 15.60 9.63 8.00
N SER A 315 15.93 8.93 6.91
CA SER A 315 16.04 9.55 5.59
C SER A 315 14.70 10.15 5.12
N GLU A 316 14.76 11.25 4.36
CA GLU A 316 13.56 11.87 3.78
C GLU A 316 12.84 10.92 2.83
N LYS A 317 13.60 10.19 1.99
CA LYS A 317 13.06 9.20 1.06
C LYS A 317 12.28 8.10 1.78
N CYS A 318 12.82 7.55 2.87
CA CYS A 318 12.09 6.55 3.66
C CYS A 318 10.86 7.16 4.34
N ARG A 319 11.02 8.34 4.94
CA ARG A 319 9.93 9.05 5.61
C ARG A 319 8.74 9.32 4.68
N ASP A 320 9.01 9.71 3.44
CA ASP A 320 7.99 9.92 2.42
C ASP A 320 7.31 8.62 2.02
N ALA A 321 8.08 7.54 1.77
CA ALA A 321 7.53 6.23 1.46
C ALA A 321 6.64 5.68 2.60
N LEU A 322 7.09 5.80 3.85
CA LEU A 322 6.30 5.43 5.03
C LEU A 322 5.04 6.28 5.16
N THR A 323 5.11 7.58 4.84
CA THR A 323 3.94 8.48 4.85
C THR A 323 2.92 8.06 3.82
N THR A 324 3.33 7.83 2.56
CA THR A 324 2.43 7.30 1.52
C THR A 324 1.79 6.00 1.97
N ARG A 325 2.58 5.10 2.56
CA ARG A 325 2.08 3.82 3.07
C ARG A 325 1.02 4.00 4.16
N GLN A 326 1.26 4.87 5.16
CA GLN A 326 0.29 5.15 6.22
C GLN A 326 -1.00 5.78 5.68
N LYS A 327 -0.92 6.64 4.66
CA LYS A 327 -2.09 7.23 4.00
C LYS A 327 -2.93 6.19 3.26
N LEU A 328 -2.30 5.22 2.60
CA LEU A 328 -3.01 4.07 2.02
C LEU A 328 -3.68 3.22 3.10
N ILE A 329 -3.03 3.00 4.25
CA ILE A 329 -3.65 2.26 5.37
C ILE A 329 -4.86 3.02 5.95
N TYR A 330 -4.82 4.35 5.99
CA TYR A 330 -5.98 5.16 6.40
C TYR A 330 -7.17 4.96 5.45
N GLN A 331 -6.93 4.96 4.15
CA GLN A 331 -7.95 4.69 3.13
C GLN A 331 -8.51 3.27 3.24
N ASP A 332 -7.64 2.26 3.34
CA ASP A 332 -8.03 0.87 3.61
C ASP A 332 -7.10 0.19 4.61
N TYR A 333 -7.67 -0.18 5.76
CA TYR A 333 -6.95 -0.87 6.84
C TYR A 333 -6.33 -2.20 6.37
N LYS A 334 -6.85 -2.80 5.29
CA LYS A 334 -6.30 -4.04 4.69
C LYS A 334 -4.86 -3.90 4.22
N VAL A 335 -4.41 -2.69 3.91
CA VAL A 335 -3.02 -2.39 3.54
C VAL A 335 -2.05 -2.61 4.72
N SER A 336 -2.57 -2.79 5.94
CA SER A 336 -1.82 -3.26 7.10
C SER A 336 -2.08 -4.74 7.37
N TYR A 337 -1.05 -5.56 7.17
CA TYR A 337 -1.09 -6.98 7.49
C TYR A 337 -1.33 -7.21 8.99
N SER A 338 -0.57 -6.53 9.87
CA SER A 338 -0.63 -6.74 11.32
C SER A 338 -2.00 -6.41 11.89
N LEU A 339 -2.58 -5.27 11.48
CA LEU A 339 -3.90 -4.84 11.89
C LEU A 339 -4.98 -5.81 11.39
N THR A 340 -4.91 -6.17 10.10
CA THR A 340 -5.89 -7.08 9.49
C THR A 340 -5.86 -8.44 10.16
N LYS A 341 -4.67 -8.99 10.41
CA LYS A 341 -4.49 -10.28 11.10
C LYS A 341 -5.03 -10.23 12.52
N ALA A 342 -4.63 -9.22 13.31
CA ALA A 342 -5.02 -9.09 14.71
C ALA A 342 -6.54 -8.90 14.87
N CYS A 343 -7.16 -8.08 14.03
CA CYS A 343 -8.58 -7.73 14.17
C CYS A 343 -9.55 -8.62 13.39
N LYS A 344 -9.09 -9.55 12.54
CA LYS A 344 -9.94 -10.40 11.67
C LYS A 344 -11.08 -11.11 12.40
N ALA A 345 -10.81 -11.66 13.59
CA ALA A 345 -11.82 -12.37 14.37
C ALA A 345 -12.85 -11.42 14.97
N ASP A 346 -12.41 -10.30 15.54
CA ASP A 346 -13.25 -9.30 16.19
C ASP A 346 -14.14 -8.56 15.18
N LEU A 347 -13.61 -8.21 14.01
CA LEU A 347 -14.38 -7.61 12.91
C LEU A 347 -15.55 -8.48 12.48
N ARG A 348 -15.31 -9.80 12.33
CA ARG A 348 -16.37 -10.77 12.00
C ARG A 348 -17.36 -10.92 13.14
N LYS A 349 -16.88 -11.04 14.38
CA LYS A 349 -17.70 -11.21 15.59
C LYS A 349 -18.66 -10.04 15.79
N TYR A 350 -18.19 -8.81 15.55
CA TYR A 350 -18.95 -7.59 15.78
C TYR A 350 -19.60 -7.00 14.53
N ARG A 351 -19.44 -7.67 13.37
CA ARG A 351 -20.03 -7.28 12.08
C ARG A 351 -19.64 -5.86 11.67
N CYS A 352 -18.35 -5.51 11.83
CA CYS A 352 -17.78 -4.26 11.36
C CYS A 352 -17.56 -4.28 9.84
N ASN A 353 -18.62 -4.55 9.07
CA ASN A 353 -18.59 -4.63 7.62
C ASN A 353 -19.07 -3.31 7.01
N LEU A 354 -18.31 -2.80 6.03
CA LEU A 354 -18.61 -1.54 5.35
C LEU A 354 -19.88 -1.59 4.49
N ASP A 355 -20.25 -2.77 3.96
CA ASP A 355 -21.30 -2.92 2.94
C ASP A 355 -22.74 -2.72 3.46
N THR A 356 -22.97 -2.77 4.77
CA THR A 356 -24.33 -2.77 5.35
C THR A 356 -24.70 -1.52 6.13
N ASN A 357 -23.74 -0.69 6.55
CA ASN A 357 -23.97 0.33 7.58
C ASN A 357 -23.30 1.69 7.32
N MET A 358 -22.95 2.06 6.08
CA MET A 358 -22.46 3.42 5.82
C MET A 358 -23.07 4.11 4.58
N PRO A 359 -23.31 5.44 4.66
CA PRO A 359 -23.48 6.28 3.48
C PRO A 359 -22.29 6.11 2.54
N ARG A 360 -22.52 6.19 1.23
CA ARG A 360 -21.56 6.04 0.12
C ARG A 360 -20.37 7.06 0.11
N ALA A 361 -20.01 7.65 1.24
CA ALA A 361 -19.24 8.90 1.31
C ALA A 361 -18.06 8.91 2.31
N ARG A 362 -17.56 7.77 2.80
CA ARG A 362 -16.26 7.77 3.53
C ARG A 362 -15.22 6.93 2.82
N GLU A 363 -14.20 7.63 2.35
CA GLU A 363 -12.95 7.09 1.80
C GLU A 363 -12.05 6.51 2.92
N ALA A 364 -12.30 6.84 4.19
CA ALA A 364 -11.50 6.42 5.35
C ALA A 364 -12.02 5.15 6.04
N ARG A 365 -11.65 3.96 5.52
CA ARG A 365 -12.08 2.67 6.10
C ARG A 365 -11.45 2.37 7.47
N LEU A 366 -10.25 2.90 7.74
CA LEU A 366 -9.59 2.74 9.04
C LEU A 366 -10.39 3.39 10.17
N SER A 367 -10.83 4.63 9.99
CA SER A 367 -11.63 5.35 11.00
C SER A 367 -12.92 4.60 11.34
N TYR A 368 -13.58 4.01 10.34
CA TYR A 368 -14.77 3.17 10.58
C TYR A 368 -14.44 1.92 11.40
N LEU A 369 -13.35 1.23 11.08
CA LEU A 369 -12.89 0.05 11.84
C LEU A 369 -12.67 0.41 13.31
N LEU A 370 -11.92 1.49 13.56
CA LEU A 370 -11.57 1.94 14.91
C LEU A 370 -12.84 2.21 15.72
N LEU A 371 -13.74 3.06 15.19
CA LEU A 371 -14.99 3.43 15.85
C LEU A 371 -15.93 2.23 16.08
N CYS A 372 -16.00 1.29 15.14
CA CYS A 372 -16.87 0.11 15.27
C CYS A 372 -16.43 -0.79 16.43
N LEU A 373 -15.13 -1.10 16.50
CA LEU A 373 -14.57 -1.95 17.54
C LEU A 373 -14.54 -1.24 18.90
N GLU A 374 -14.25 0.06 18.92
CA GLU A 374 -14.36 0.89 20.13
C GLU A 374 -15.79 0.89 20.69
N SER A 375 -16.79 1.08 19.84
CA SER A 375 -18.20 0.98 20.24
C SER A 375 -18.55 -0.41 20.79
N ALA A 376 -17.87 -1.47 20.35
CA ALA A 376 -18.01 -2.79 20.96
C ALA A 376 -17.41 -2.81 22.38
N VAL A 377 -16.20 -2.28 22.57
CA VAL A 377 -15.52 -2.18 23.88
C VAL A 377 -16.34 -1.36 24.87
N HIS A 378 -16.82 -0.18 24.49
CA HIS A 378 -17.65 0.69 25.34
C HIS A 378 -18.97 0.02 25.78
N ARG A 379 -19.49 -0.92 24.99
CA ARG A 379 -20.67 -1.74 25.35
C ARG A 379 -20.32 -2.96 26.21
N GLY A 380 -19.12 -3.00 26.79
CA GLY A 380 -18.63 -4.10 27.63
C GLY A 380 -18.30 -5.37 26.84
N ARG A 381 -18.12 -5.29 25.51
CA ARG A 381 -17.76 -6.45 24.69
C ARG A 381 -16.24 -6.61 24.62
N THR A 382 -15.78 -7.85 24.53
CA THR A 382 -14.34 -8.18 24.55
C THR A 382 -13.72 -8.21 23.15
N VAL A 383 -12.91 -7.21 22.82
CA VAL A 383 -11.98 -7.24 21.67
C VAL A 383 -10.67 -7.90 22.11
N SER A 384 -10.01 -8.66 21.24
CA SER A 384 -8.73 -9.31 21.56
C SER A 384 -7.63 -8.32 21.92
N GLY A 385 -6.71 -8.71 22.80
CA GLY A 385 -5.59 -7.85 23.22
C GLY A 385 -4.68 -7.44 22.05
N ASP A 386 -4.44 -8.37 21.11
CA ASP A 386 -3.65 -8.09 19.90
C ASP A 386 -4.34 -7.04 19.03
N CYS A 387 -5.65 -7.16 18.80
CA CYS A 387 -6.40 -6.16 18.02
C CYS A 387 -6.43 -4.80 18.74
N GLN A 388 -6.65 -4.77 20.06
CA GLN A 388 -6.59 -3.52 20.83
C GLN A 388 -5.21 -2.86 20.74
N GLY A 389 -4.13 -3.64 20.78
CA GLY A 389 -2.77 -3.15 20.63
C GLY A 389 -2.52 -2.53 19.25
N GLU A 390 -2.99 -3.17 18.17
CA GLU A 390 -2.93 -2.59 16.82
C GLU A 390 -3.82 -1.34 16.72
N MET A 391 -5.04 -1.34 17.26
CA MET A 391 -5.90 -0.15 17.28
C MET A 391 -5.21 1.04 17.96
N LEU A 392 -4.57 0.81 19.12
CA LEU A 392 -3.82 1.84 19.85
C LEU A 392 -2.67 2.41 19.01
N GLU A 393 -1.95 1.54 18.29
CA GLU A 393 -0.86 1.95 17.39
C GLU A 393 -1.35 2.89 16.30
N TYR A 394 -2.44 2.53 15.61
CA TYR A 394 -3.00 3.34 14.53
C TYR A 394 -3.58 4.66 15.03
N ARG A 395 -4.21 4.67 16.20
CA ARG A 395 -4.67 5.89 16.86
C ARG A 395 -3.53 6.85 17.18
N ARG A 396 -2.42 6.32 17.70
CA ARG A 396 -1.21 7.14 17.95
C ARG A 396 -0.67 7.73 16.66
N MET A 397 -0.56 6.94 15.59
CA MET A 397 -0.12 7.45 14.29
C MET A 397 -0.99 8.59 13.77
N LEU A 398 -2.32 8.49 13.92
CA LEU A 398 -3.28 9.54 13.55
C LEU A 398 -3.08 10.84 14.36
N MET A 399 -2.74 10.72 15.65
CA MET A 399 -2.45 11.88 16.51
C MET A 399 -1.04 12.42 16.38
N GLU A 400 -0.08 11.65 15.85
CA GLU A 400 1.28 12.13 15.63
C GLU A 400 1.45 12.88 14.29
N ASP A 401 0.66 12.50 13.28
CA ASP A 401 0.79 12.98 11.91
C ASP A 401 -0.55 13.39 11.30
N PHE A 402 -0.80 14.70 11.28
CA PHE A 402 -2.01 15.29 10.70
C PHE A 402 -2.18 14.95 9.21
N SER A 403 -1.08 14.68 8.49
CA SER A 403 -1.13 14.42 7.05
C SER A 403 -1.85 13.11 6.72
N LEU A 404 -2.04 12.23 7.70
CA LEU A 404 -2.75 10.97 7.51
C LEU A 404 -4.27 11.14 7.37
N SER A 405 -4.82 12.29 7.78
CA SER A 405 -6.24 12.62 7.56
C SER A 405 -6.39 13.57 6.36
N PRO A 406 -6.91 13.09 5.22
CA PRO A 406 -7.20 13.91 4.06
C PRO A 406 -8.13 15.09 4.38
N GLU A 407 -9.08 14.89 5.31
CA GLU A 407 -10.01 15.94 5.74
C GLU A 407 -9.27 17.10 6.41
N ILE A 408 -8.26 16.82 7.25
CA ILE A 408 -7.41 17.86 7.85
C ILE A 408 -6.57 18.55 6.78
N VAL A 409 -5.94 17.79 5.89
CA VAL A 409 -5.10 18.34 4.81
C VAL A 409 -5.91 19.23 3.86
N LEU A 410 -7.17 18.87 3.61
CA LEU A 410 -8.06 19.60 2.72
C LEU A 410 -8.65 20.84 3.40
N HIS A 411 -9.21 20.69 4.61
CA HIS A 411 -10.00 21.74 5.25
C HIS A 411 -9.20 22.65 6.17
N CYS A 412 -8.04 22.24 6.67
CA CYS A 412 -7.20 23.07 7.56
C CYS A 412 -5.96 23.65 6.86
N ARG A 413 -5.87 23.56 5.52
CA ARG A 413 -4.66 23.95 4.78
C ARG A 413 -4.23 25.39 5.07
N GLY A 414 -5.17 26.33 5.02
CA GLY A 414 -4.90 27.74 5.23
C GLY A 414 -4.30 28.00 6.61
N GLU A 415 -4.89 27.43 7.65
CA GLU A 415 -4.45 27.56 9.04
C GLU A 415 -3.10 26.87 9.28
N ILE A 416 -2.87 25.70 8.66
CA ILE A 416 -1.58 25.01 8.73
C ILE A 416 -0.46 25.88 8.14
N GLU A 417 -0.67 26.45 6.96
CA GLU A 417 0.34 27.26 6.26
C GLU A 417 0.60 28.59 6.97
N THR A 418 -0.45 29.24 7.49
CA THR A 418 -0.36 30.59 8.05
C THR A 418 -0.05 30.64 9.55
N HIS A 419 -0.54 29.69 10.33
CA HIS A 419 -0.48 29.75 11.80
C HIS A 419 0.30 28.60 12.45
N CYS A 420 0.40 27.44 11.79
CA CYS A 420 1.05 26.25 12.35
C CYS A 420 2.31 25.83 11.57
N SER A 421 2.87 26.73 10.77
CA SER A 421 4.08 26.47 9.97
C SER A 421 5.28 26.11 10.87
N GLY A 422 6.06 25.10 10.46
CA GLY A 422 7.22 24.63 11.22
C GLY A 422 6.89 23.74 12.43
N LEU A 423 5.61 23.55 12.80
CA LEU A 423 5.19 22.65 13.88
C LEU A 423 4.99 21.20 13.42
N HIS A 424 5.81 20.74 12.48
CA HIS A 424 5.62 19.42 11.89
C HIS A 424 5.97 18.32 12.91
N ARG A 425 5.12 17.27 12.95
CA ARG A 425 5.34 15.96 13.61
C ARG A 425 4.98 15.92 15.11
N LYS A 426 4.92 14.68 15.64
CA LYS A 426 4.62 14.37 17.06
C LYS A 426 3.35 15.04 17.59
N GLY A 427 2.35 15.29 16.74
CA GLY A 427 1.06 15.88 17.12
C GLY A 427 1.05 17.39 17.36
N ARG A 428 2.19 18.08 17.23
CA ARG A 428 2.28 19.53 17.48
C ARG A 428 1.39 20.36 16.54
N THR A 429 1.29 19.96 15.27
CA THR A 429 0.39 20.64 14.31
C THR A 429 -1.07 20.49 14.73
N LEU A 430 -1.50 19.28 15.13
CA LEU A 430 -2.87 19.04 15.57
C LEU A 430 -3.22 19.87 16.80
N HIS A 431 -2.31 19.95 17.76
CA HIS A 431 -2.49 20.81 18.92
C HIS A 431 -2.56 22.31 18.60
N CYS A 432 -1.75 22.78 17.64
CA CYS A 432 -1.85 24.15 17.14
C CYS A 432 -3.24 24.43 16.52
N LEU A 433 -3.77 23.48 15.75
CA LEU A 433 -5.11 23.56 15.17
C LEU A 433 -6.20 23.49 16.26
N MET A 434 -6.06 22.59 17.25
CA MET A 434 -6.99 22.49 18.39
C MET A 434 -7.04 23.78 19.21
N LYS A 435 -5.89 24.43 19.41
CA LYS A 435 -5.82 25.77 20.01
C LYS A 435 -6.58 26.81 19.21
N GLY A 436 -6.47 26.76 17.88
CA GLY A 436 -7.24 27.64 17.01
C GLY A 436 -8.74 27.36 17.04
N GLY A 437 -9.13 26.09 17.16
CA GLY A 437 -10.51 25.63 17.34
C GLY A 437 -11.16 26.08 18.64
N ARG A 438 -10.36 26.30 19.69
CA ARG A 438 -10.79 26.90 20.96
C ARG A 438 -11.08 28.40 20.85
N GLY A 439 -10.54 29.07 19.83
CA GLY A 439 -10.62 30.53 19.69
C GLY A 439 -9.61 31.31 20.54
N ASP A 440 -8.53 30.65 20.98
CA ASP A 440 -7.49 31.31 21.79
C ASP A 440 -6.64 32.25 20.92
N LYS A 441 -6.51 33.52 21.34
CA LYS A 441 -5.58 34.54 20.80
C LYS A 441 -5.74 34.87 19.29
N GLY A 442 -6.97 34.91 18.78
CA GLY A 442 -7.27 35.47 17.45
C GLY A 442 -6.87 34.60 16.24
N ASN A 443 -6.33 33.40 16.48
CA ASN A 443 -6.19 32.36 15.47
C ASN A 443 -7.44 31.49 15.53
N THR A 444 -8.40 31.70 14.63
CA THR A 444 -9.64 30.92 14.57
C THR A 444 -9.59 30.00 13.37
N VAL A 445 -9.87 28.71 13.56
CA VAL A 445 -10.05 27.78 12.43
C VAL A 445 -11.46 27.91 11.86
N ASP A 446 -11.61 27.65 10.56
CA ASP A 446 -12.93 27.62 9.94
C ASP A 446 -13.81 26.44 10.43
N GLY A 447 -15.11 26.46 10.12
CA GLY A 447 -16.05 25.43 10.55
C GLY A 447 -15.81 24.04 9.91
N LEU A 448 -15.22 23.98 8.73
CA LEU A 448 -14.87 22.72 8.06
C LEU A 448 -13.62 22.10 8.69
N CYS A 449 -12.59 22.89 8.97
CA CYS A 449 -11.41 22.48 9.71
C CYS A 449 -11.78 22.02 11.13
N GLN A 450 -12.66 22.75 11.81
CA GLN A 450 -13.18 22.37 13.12
C GLN A 450 -13.88 20.99 13.10
N SER A 451 -14.70 20.73 12.07
CA SER A 451 -15.36 19.44 11.87
C SER A 451 -14.38 18.31 11.54
N ALA A 452 -13.34 18.61 10.75
CA ALA A 452 -12.28 17.68 10.43
C ALA A 452 -11.47 17.29 11.68
N LEU A 453 -11.10 18.26 12.52
CA LEU A 453 -10.45 18.03 13.82
C LEU A 453 -11.33 17.14 14.71
N GLN A 454 -12.61 17.46 14.82
CA GLN A 454 -13.54 16.65 15.60
C GLN A 454 -13.60 15.20 15.10
N THR A 455 -13.69 14.99 13.79
CA THR A 455 -13.73 13.65 13.20
C THR A 455 -12.46 12.86 13.50
N LEU A 456 -11.29 13.52 13.40
CA LEU A 456 -10.01 12.91 13.73
C LEU A 456 -9.95 12.52 15.22
N ILE A 457 -10.26 13.45 16.13
CA ILE A 457 -10.23 13.21 17.58
C ILE A 457 -11.20 12.09 17.97
N GLN A 458 -12.38 12.03 17.36
CA GLN A 458 -13.33 10.94 17.59
C GLN A 458 -12.77 9.58 17.15
N SER A 459 -12.09 9.50 16.00
CA SER A 459 -11.50 8.25 15.52
C SER A 459 -10.27 7.80 16.30
N ALA A 460 -9.45 8.78 16.72
CA ALA A 460 -8.23 8.56 17.47
C ALA A 460 -8.51 8.23 18.95
N ASP A 461 -9.58 8.79 19.52
CA ASP A 461 -9.98 8.61 20.92
C ASP A 461 -8.82 8.80 21.95
N PRO A 462 -8.07 9.92 21.88
CA PRO A 462 -7.02 10.23 22.87
C PRO A 462 -7.57 10.46 24.29
N GLY A 463 -8.89 10.61 24.45
CA GLY A 463 -9.55 10.71 25.75
C GLY A 463 -9.58 9.38 26.52
N ALA A 464 -9.65 8.24 25.81
CA ALA A 464 -9.60 6.92 26.45
C ALA A 464 -8.18 6.53 26.90
N ASP A 465 -7.14 7.01 26.22
CA ASP A 465 -5.75 6.75 26.58
C ASP A 465 -4.85 7.92 26.16
N TYR A 466 -4.37 8.67 27.14
CA TYR A 466 -3.51 9.85 26.93
C TYR A 466 -2.21 9.52 26.16
N ARG A 467 -1.75 8.26 26.14
CA ARG A 467 -0.54 7.84 25.42
C ARG A 467 -0.70 7.91 23.89
N ILE A 468 -1.94 7.94 23.41
CA ILE A 468 -2.26 8.19 22.00
C ILE A 468 -1.77 9.58 21.58
N ASP A 469 -1.90 10.55 22.48
CA ASP A 469 -1.46 11.91 22.27
C ASP A 469 -0.02 12.10 22.77
N ARG A 470 0.94 11.93 21.86
CA ARG A 470 2.36 12.08 22.18
C ARG A 470 2.72 13.48 22.67
N ALA A 471 2.11 14.53 22.11
CA ALA A 471 2.41 15.90 22.51
C ALA A 471 1.92 16.18 23.92
N LEU A 472 0.71 15.71 24.27
CA LEU A 472 0.20 15.77 25.64
C LEU A 472 1.08 14.94 26.59
N ASN A 473 1.42 13.70 26.22
CA ASN A 473 2.23 12.81 27.05
C ASN A 473 3.61 13.42 27.36
N GLU A 474 4.33 13.91 26.35
CA GLU A 474 5.62 14.58 26.52
C GLU A 474 5.49 15.85 27.42
N ALA A 475 4.43 16.65 27.24
CA ALA A 475 4.21 17.86 28.03
C ALA A 475 3.85 17.57 29.49
N CYS A 476 3.11 16.49 29.76
CA CYS A 476 2.57 16.15 31.08
C CYS A 476 3.44 15.16 31.86
N GLU A 477 4.54 14.66 31.31
CA GLU A 477 5.36 13.61 31.94
C GLU A 477 5.79 13.94 33.38
N SER A 478 6.22 15.18 33.63
CA SER A 478 6.60 15.63 34.98
C SER A 478 5.43 15.62 35.98
N VAL A 479 4.24 16.03 35.54
CA VAL A 479 3.01 16.04 36.36
C VAL A 479 2.57 14.60 36.64
N ILE A 480 2.64 13.71 35.64
CA ILE A 480 2.31 12.29 35.79
C ILE A 480 3.20 11.64 36.85
N GLN A 481 4.51 11.87 36.77
CA GLN A 481 5.49 11.27 37.69
C GLN A 481 5.39 11.82 39.13
N THR A 482 4.92 13.06 39.31
CA THR A 482 4.89 13.71 40.64
C THR A 482 3.52 13.70 41.30
N ALA A 483 2.45 13.88 40.54
CA ALA A 483 1.07 13.99 41.02
C ALA A 483 0.27 12.70 40.79
N CYS A 484 0.43 12.05 39.64
CA CYS A 484 -0.37 10.88 39.24
C CYS A 484 0.33 9.52 39.39
N LYS A 485 1.49 9.47 40.07
CA LYS A 485 2.33 8.26 40.23
C LYS A 485 1.66 7.01 40.79
N HIS A 486 0.52 7.18 41.47
CA HIS A 486 -0.23 6.11 42.11
C HIS A 486 -1.16 5.38 41.14
N ILE A 487 -1.41 5.97 39.98
CA ILE A 487 -2.20 5.42 38.90
C ILE A 487 -1.27 4.60 38.00
N ARG A 488 -1.73 3.45 37.51
CA ARG A 488 -0.93 2.63 36.60
C ARG A 488 -0.77 3.35 35.25
N ASN A 489 0.40 3.26 34.65
CA ASN A 489 0.65 3.82 33.33
C ASN A 489 -0.32 3.23 32.29
N GLY A 490 -0.94 4.09 31.49
CA GLY A 490 -1.94 3.71 30.50
C GLY A 490 -3.34 3.43 31.05
N ASP A 491 -3.57 3.69 32.33
CA ASP A 491 -4.92 3.70 32.90
C ASP A 491 -5.67 4.96 32.42
N PRO A 492 -6.91 4.85 31.91
CA PRO A 492 -7.72 6.00 31.53
C PRO A 492 -7.86 7.06 32.65
N MET A 493 -7.72 6.66 33.91
CA MET A 493 -7.77 7.56 35.07
C MET A 493 -6.64 8.59 35.11
N ILE A 494 -5.55 8.42 34.35
CA ILE A 494 -4.47 9.42 34.29
C ILE A 494 -4.99 10.76 33.78
N LEU A 495 -5.86 10.77 32.75
CA LEU A 495 -6.41 12.01 32.22
C LEU A 495 -7.27 12.72 33.28
N SER A 496 -8.07 11.96 34.05
CA SER A 496 -8.83 12.49 35.18
C SER A 496 -7.92 13.09 36.25
N CYS A 497 -6.82 12.43 36.60
CA CYS A 497 -5.85 12.95 37.57
C CYS A 497 -5.18 14.25 37.07
N LEU A 498 -4.80 14.32 35.79
CA LEU A 498 -4.25 15.54 35.21
C LEU A 498 -5.25 16.70 35.28
N MET A 499 -6.52 16.43 34.99
CA MET A 499 -7.61 17.40 35.09
C MET A 499 -7.85 17.89 36.53
N GLU A 500 -7.76 17.00 37.52
CA GLU A 500 -7.87 17.36 38.95
C GLU A 500 -6.75 18.30 39.41
N HIS A 501 -5.58 18.21 38.78
CA HIS A 501 -4.41 19.01 39.11
C HIS A 501 -4.26 20.31 38.30
N LEU A 502 -5.19 20.62 37.38
CA LEU A 502 -5.09 21.72 36.41
C LEU A 502 -4.73 23.09 37.02
N TYR A 503 -5.29 23.43 38.17
CA TYR A 503 -5.07 24.71 38.86
C TYR A 503 -4.19 24.59 40.12
N THR A 504 -3.37 23.54 40.19
CA THR A 504 -2.47 23.31 41.32
C THR A 504 -1.03 23.66 40.95
N GLU A 505 -0.19 23.93 41.95
CA GLU A 505 1.25 24.23 41.75
C GLU A 505 2.03 23.07 41.09
N LYS A 506 1.44 21.87 41.03
CA LYS A 506 2.04 20.72 40.36
C LYS A 506 1.88 20.75 38.85
N MET A 507 0.95 21.54 38.33
CA MET A 507 0.70 21.64 36.89
C MET A 507 1.75 22.52 36.23
N VAL A 508 2.28 22.07 35.10
CA VAL A 508 3.21 22.85 34.27
C VAL A 508 2.46 23.47 33.10
N GLU A 509 2.86 24.67 32.70
CA GLU A 509 2.17 25.48 31.68
C GLU A 509 1.95 24.72 30.35
N ASP A 510 2.96 23.99 29.89
CA ASP A 510 2.85 23.20 28.66
C ASP A 510 1.81 22.07 28.78
N CYS A 511 1.76 21.38 29.93
CA CYS A 511 0.77 20.33 30.17
C CYS A 511 -0.64 20.92 30.26
N GLU A 512 -0.80 22.05 30.99
CA GLU A 512 -2.07 22.77 31.10
C GLU A 512 -2.62 23.13 29.71
N HIS A 513 -1.79 23.74 28.86
CA HIS A 513 -2.20 24.13 27.52
C HIS A 513 -2.64 22.93 26.66
N ARG A 514 -1.85 21.85 26.61
CA ARG A 514 -2.20 20.67 25.81
C ARG A 514 -3.45 19.98 26.32
N LEU A 515 -3.62 19.93 27.64
CA LEU A 515 -4.78 19.33 28.28
C LEU A 515 -6.06 20.12 27.97
N LEU A 516 -6.02 21.45 28.05
CA LEU A 516 -7.15 22.32 27.69
C LEU A 516 -7.51 22.25 26.21
N GLU A 517 -6.50 22.17 25.33
CA GLU A 517 -6.68 21.94 23.89
C GLU A 517 -7.44 20.66 23.62
N LEU A 518 -7.03 19.54 24.22
CA LEU A 518 -7.69 18.25 24.05
C LEU A 518 -9.09 18.24 24.69
N GLN A 519 -9.21 18.74 25.92
CA GLN A 519 -10.46 18.76 26.69
C GLN A 519 -11.61 19.37 25.88
N TYR A 520 -11.35 20.48 25.17
CA TYR A 520 -12.34 21.18 24.37
C TYR A 520 -13.03 20.28 23.33
N PHE A 521 -12.30 19.34 22.74
CA PHE A 521 -12.83 18.45 21.71
C PHE A 521 -13.51 17.22 22.31
N ILE A 522 -12.97 16.65 23.39
CA ILE A 522 -13.50 15.41 24.00
C ILE A 522 -14.73 15.64 24.90
N SER A 523 -14.90 16.84 25.46
CA SER A 523 -15.98 17.10 26.44
C SER A 523 -17.28 17.59 25.82
N ARG A 524 -17.33 17.79 24.50
CA ARG A 524 -18.48 18.38 23.80
C ARG A 524 -19.20 17.32 22.98
N ASP A 525 -20.51 17.21 23.18
CA ASP A 525 -21.41 16.50 22.26
C ASP A 525 -21.66 17.39 21.04
N TRP A 526 -20.92 17.12 19.97
CA TRP A 526 -21.08 17.79 18.69
C TRP A 526 -22.19 17.08 17.91
N LYS A 527 -23.39 17.66 17.89
CA LYS A 527 -24.57 17.13 17.19
C LYS A 527 -24.68 17.61 15.75
#